data_AF-A0A438KBB4-F1
#
_entry.id   AF-A0A438KBB4-F1
#
_cell.length_a   1.000
_cell.length_b   1.000
_cell.length_c   1.000
_cell.angle_alpha   90.00
_cell.angle_beta   90.00
_cell.angle_gamma   90.00
#
_symmetry.space_group_name_H-M   'P 1'
#
loop_
_entity.id
_entity.type
_entity.pdbx_description
1 polymer ?
#
loop_
_entity_poly.entity_id
_entity_poly.type
_entity_poly.pdbx_seq_one_letter_code
_entity_poly.pdbx_strand_id
1 'polypeptide(L)'
;MHMNAAFPLKYGYFYFGNKLLIWPSRSLYGEKAMELPERTNEMAGVYARQCVELARELGLPSINLWSKMQETEGWQKKFLSDGLHLTAEGNAVVYQEVERVLREAWLPASEMPNDFPHHSLIDWKHPEKTFQQQCI
;
A
#
# COMPACT_ATOMS: atom_id res chain seq x y z
N MET A 1 0.24 4.47 -30.44
CA MET A 1 0.10 5.63 -29.54
C MET A 1 0.45 5.14 -28.14
N HIS A 2 1.72 5.23 -27.76
CA HIS A 2 2.19 4.84 -26.42
C HIS A 2 2.33 6.11 -25.59
N MET A 3 1.45 6.28 -24.61
CA MET A 3 1.55 7.38 -23.66
C MET A 3 2.45 6.92 -22.51
N ASN A 4 3.70 7.38 -22.51
CA ASN A 4 4.59 7.26 -21.36
C ASN A 4 4.14 8.26 -20.30
N ALA A 5 3.41 7.79 -19.30
CA ALA A 5 3.00 8.63 -18.17
C ALA A 5 4.14 8.67 -17.14
N ALA A 6 5.12 9.56 -17.35
CA ALA A 6 6.03 9.97 -16.28
C ALA A 6 5.29 10.97 -15.37
N PHE A 7 4.96 10.56 -14.15
CA PHE A 7 4.16 11.36 -13.21
C PHE A 7 5.03 12.25 -12.31
N PRO A 8 4.65 13.52 -12.11
CA PRO A 8 5.38 14.47 -11.27
C PRO A 8 5.29 14.09 -9.80
N LEU A 9 6.37 13.47 -9.29
CA LEU A 9 6.79 13.67 -7.91
C LEU A 9 7.09 15.17 -7.75
N LYS A 10 7.00 15.68 -6.51
CA LYS A 10 7.11 17.10 -6.08
C LYS A 10 8.29 17.94 -6.64
N TYR A 11 9.16 17.34 -7.45
CA TYR A 11 10.16 17.98 -8.28
C TYR A 11 9.87 17.73 -9.77
N GLY A 12 9.36 18.75 -10.45
CA GLY A 12 8.78 18.68 -11.79
C GLY A 12 9.66 18.03 -12.86
N TYR A 13 9.03 17.21 -13.70
CA TYR A 13 9.58 16.77 -14.98
C TYR A 13 9.36 17.88 -16.00
N PHE A 14 10.40 18.24 -16.75
CA PHE A 14 10.28 19.15 -17.88
C PHE A 14 10.67 18.41 -19.17
N TYR A 15 9.97 18.71 -20.26
CA TYR A 15 10.33 18.19 -21.58
C TYR A 15 11.00 19.31 -22.39
N PHE A 16 12.12 19.02 -23.05
CA PHE A 16 12.67 19.87 -24.10
C PHE A 16 12.70 19.05 -25.40
N GLY A 17 11.76 19.34 -26.31
CA GLY A 17 11.46 18.48 -27.45
C GLY A 17 10.94 17.11 -26.98
N ASN A 18 11.42 16.02 -27.58
CA ASN A 18 11.04 14.64 -27.20
C ASN A 18 11.85 14.07 -26.01
N LYS A 19 12.70 14.88 -25.35
CA LYS A 19 13.58 14.40 -24.29
C LYS A 19 13.04 14.81 -22.91
N LEU A 20 12.82 13.80 -22.05
CA LEU A 20 12.45 13.99 -20.64
C LEU A 20 13.67 14.49 -19.87
N LEU A 21 13.56 15.64 -19.21
CA LEU A 21 14.60 16.21 -18.37
C LEU A 21 14.18 16.11 -16.90
N ILE A 22 14.93 15.31 -16.13
CA ILE A 22 14.79 15.15 -14.67
C ILE A 22 15.77 16.10 -13.97
N TRP A 23 15.32 17.33 -13.73
CA TRP A 23 16.13 18.42 -13.17
C TRP A 23 16.81 18.11 -11.81
N PRO A 24 16.20 17.35 -10.86
CA PRO A 24 16.86 17.06 -9.58
C PRO A 24 18.01 16.06 -9.70
N SER A 25 17.88 15.10 -10.63
CA SER A 25 18.84 14.00 -10.76
C SER A 25 20.19 14.50 -11.28
N ARG A 26 20.20 15.41 -12.26
CA ARG A 26 21.43 16.00 -12.81
C ARG A 26 22.16 16.91 -11.83
N SER A 27 21.42 17.66 -11.00
CA SER A 27 22.00 18.48 -9.95
C SER A 27 22.72 17.66 -8.87
N LEU A 28 22.25 16.43 -8.60
CA LEU A 28 22.80 15.58 -7.54
C LEU A 28 23.85 14.59 -8.05
N TYR A 29 23.70 14.09 -9.28
CA TYR A 29 24.51 12.98 -9.81
C TYR A 29 25.32 13.34 -11.06
N GLY A 30 25.22 14.58 -11.57
CA GLY A 30 26.00 15.05 -12.72
C GLY A 30 25.79 14.19 -13.96
N GLU A 31 26.88 13.79 -14.64
CA GLU A 31 26.84 12.91 -15.81
C GLU A 31 26.38 11.47 -15.51
N LYS A 32 26.36 11.07 -14.23
CA LYS A 32 25.85 9.76 -13.79
C LYS A 32 24.34 9.77 -13.53
N ALA A 33 23.69 10.92 -13.70
CA ALA A 33 22.24 11.01 -13.59
C ALA A 33 21.59 10.15 -14.67
N MET A 34 20.82 9.16 -14.23
CA MET A 34 20.07 8.30 -15.15
C MET A 34 19.08 9.15 -15.94
N GLU A 35 18.95 8.92 -17.25
CA GLU A 35 18.03 9.71 -18.10
C GLU A 35 16.55 9.32 -17.91
N LEU A 36 16.29 8.14 -17.33
CA LEU A 36 14.95 7.63 -17.12
C LEU A 36 14.67 7.44 -15.62
N PRO A 37 13.40 7.58 -15.18
CA PRO A 37 13.02 7.27 -13.81
C PRO A 37 13.23 5.78 -13.54
N GLU A 38 14.01 5.44 -12.51
CA GLU A 38 14.19 4.05 -12.07
C GLU A 38 12.91 3.46 -11.47
N ARG A 39 12.04 4.32 -10.92
CA ARG A 39 10.79 3.94 -10.24
C ARG A 39 9.61 4.27 -11.14
N THR A 40 9.11 3.26 -11.85
CA THR A 40 7.93 3.38 -12.72
C THR A 40 6.78 2.52 -12.20
N ASN A 41 5.55 2.88 -12.57
CA ASN A 41 4.38 2.10 -12.20
C ASN A 41 4.37 0.73 -12.90
N GLU A 42 4.93 0.64 -14.11
CA GLU A 42 5.10 -0.61 -14.85
C GLU A 42 6.03 -1.56 -14.12
N MET A 43 7.15 -1.04 -13.59
CA MET A 43 8.09 -1.82 -12.79
C MET A 43 7.44 -2.25 -11.47
N ALA A 44 6.70 -1.37 -10.79
CA ALA A 44 5.92 -1.75 -9.60
C ALA A 44 4.96 -2.92 -9.89
N GLY A 45 4.36 -2.96 -11.08
CA GLY A 45 3.53 -4.08 -11.53
C GLY A 45 4.31 -5.39 -11.71
N VAL A 46 5.57 -5.36 -12.12
CA VAL A 46 6.45 -6.54 -12.16
C VAL A 46 6.65 -7.10 -10.75
N TYR A 47 7.03 -6.24 -9.80
CA TYR A 47 7.19 -6.64 -8.40
C TYR A 47 5.91 -7.20 -7.80
N ALA A 48 4.77 -6.53 -8.02
CA ALA A 48 3.47 -6.99 -7.53
C ALA A 48 3.13 -8.39 -8.05
N ARG A 49 3.36 -8.66 -9.34
CA ARG A 49 3.14 -10.00 -9.92
C ARG A 49 4.03 -11.06 -9.27
N GLN A 50 5.32 -10.79 -9.11
CA GLN A 50 6.25 -11.74 -8.47
C GLN A 50 5.87 -12.04 -7.01
N CYS A 51 5.44 -11.02 -6.25
CA CYS A 51 4.96 -11.22 -4.88
C CYS A 51 3.70 -12.10 -4.81
N VAL A 52 2.75 -11.89 -5.74
CA VAL A 52 1.51 -12.69 -5.81
C VAL A 52 1.81 -14.13 -6.21
N GLU A 53 2.70 -14.33 -7.19
CA GLU A 53 3.13 -15.67 -7.62
C GLU A 53 3.78 -16.44 -6.46
N LEU A 54 4.69 -15.81 -5.73
CA LEU A 54 5.35 -16.41 -4.57
C LEU A 54 4.36 -16.71 -3.45
N ALA A 55 3.45 -15.79 -3.12
CA ALA A 55 2.43 -16.04 -2.09
C ALA A 55 1.57 -17.26 -2.44
N ARG A 56 1.18 -17.40 -3.72
CA ARG A 56 0.46 -18.57 -4.22
C ARG A 56 1.27 -19.85 -4.09
N GLU A 57 2.57 -19.84 -4.40
CA GLU A 57 3.46 -20.99 -4.23
C GLU A 57 3.58 -21.43 -2.77
N LEU A 58 3.56 -20.47 -1.84
CA LEU A 58 3.61 -20.72 -0.39
C LEU A 58 2.24 -21.05 0.21
N GLY A 59 1.16 -21.02 -0.58
CA GLY A 59 -0.21 -21.19 -0.07
C GLY A 59 -0.67 -20.07 0.88
N LEU A 60 -0.07 -18.88 0.75
CA LEU A 60 -0.39 -17.72 1.58
C LEU A 60 -1.42 -16.81 0.87
N PRO A 61 -2.39 -16.24 1.63
CA PRO A 61 -3.26 -15.23 1.09
C PRO A 61 -2.46 -13.97 0.70
N SER A 62 -2.85 -13.31 -0.39
CA SER A 62 -2.21 -12.07 -0.85
C SER A 62 -3.20 -11.10 -1.48
N ILE A 63 -2.83 -9.82 -1.51
CA ILE A 63 -3.62 -8.74 -2.08
C ILE A 63 -2.80 -8.06 -3.17
N ASN A 64 -3.30 -8.07 -4.40
CA ASN A 64 -2.70 -7.35 -5.52
C ASN A 64 -3.24 -5.91 -5.60
N LEU A 65 -2.76 -5.03 -4.72
CA LEU A 65 -3.18 -3.62 -4.70
C LEU A 65 -2.86 -2.90 -6.01
N TRP A 66 -1.76 -3.28 -6.67
CA TRP A 66 -1.35 -2.67 -7.93
C TRP A 66 -2.42 -2.86 -9.01
N SER A 67 -2.91 -4.08 -9.22
CA SER A 67 -4.01 -4.28 -10.19
C SER A 67 -5.31 -3.66 -9.68
N LYS A 68 -5.62 -3.85 -8.39
CA LYS A 68 -6.90 -3.45 -7.81
C LYS A 68 -7.18 -1.96 -7.92
N MET A 69 -6.20 -1.12 -7.57
CA MET A 69 -6.36 0.34 -7.64
C MET A 69 -6.55 0.82 -9.09
N GLN A 70 -5.89 0.17 -10.05
CA GLN A 70 -5.94 0.54 -11.46
C GLN A 70 -7.26 0.19 -12.16
N GLU A 71 -8.14 -0.59 -11.53
CA GLU A 71 -9.52 -0.81 -12.00
C GLU A 71 -10.34 0.50 -12.01
N THR A 72 -9.90 1.51 -11.26
CA THR A 72 -10.55 2.83 -11.21
C THR A 72 -9.88 3.80 -12.18
N GLU A 73 -10.67 4.41 -13.07
CA GLU A 73 -10.17 5.49 -13.93
C GLU A 73 -9.68 6.68 -13.09
N GLY A 74 -8.49 7.20 -13.41
CA GLY A 74 -7.90 8.31 -12.67
C GLY A 74 -7.43 7.95 -11.25
N TRP A 75 -7.24 6.66 -10.94
CA TRP A 75 -6.77 6.15 -9.65
C TRP A 75 -5.55 6.91 -9.10
N GLN A 76 -4.65 7.40 -9.95
CA GLN A 76 -3.44 8.11 -9.52
C GLN A 76 -3.79 9.36 -8.71
N LYS A 77 -4.80 10.12 -9.13
CA LYS A 77 -5.22 11.34 -8.44
C LYS A 77 -6.19 11.06 -7.31
N LYS A 78 -7.00 10.01 -7.46
CA LYS A 78 -8.02 9.63 -6.49
C LYS A 78 -7.42 8.98 -5.25
N PHE A 79 -6.50 8.05 -5.46
CA PHE A 79 -5.95 7.20 -4.41
C PHE A 79 -4.57 7.63 -3.91
N LEU A 80 -3.84 8.50 -4.62
CA LEU A 80 -2.54 9.00 -4.19
C LEU A 80 -2.57 10.51 -3.94
N SER A 81 -2.01 10.96 -2.81
CA SER A 81 -2.02 12.37 -2.41
C SER A 81 -0.87 13.16 -3.03
N ASP A 82 0.30 12.55 -3.18
CA ASP A 82 1.52 13.16 -3.71
C ASP A 82 2.18 12.31 -4.82
N GLY A 83 1.42 11.37 -5.37
CA GLY A 83 1.90 10.39 -6.35
C GLY A 83 2.51 9.14 -5.74
N LEU A 84 2.55 9.01 -4.40
CA LEU A 84 3.00 7.79 -3.71
C LEU A 84 2.16 7.44 -2.48
N HIS A 85 1.92 8.37 -1.57
CA HIS A 85 1.17 8.12 -0.35
C HIS A 85 -0.33 8.04 -0.62
N LEU A 86 -1.03 7.14 0.08
CA LEU A 86 -2.45 6.94 -0.11
C LEU A 86 -3.28 8.12 0.43
N THR A 87 -4.34 8.48 -0.29
CA THR A 87 -5.41 9.34 0.22
C THR A 87 -6.30 8.58 1.20
N ALA A 88 -7.28 9.25 1.82
CA ALA A 88 -8.31 8.56 2.60
C ALA A 88 -9.07 7.52 1.76
N GLU A 89 -9.38 7.85 0.50
CA GLU A 89 -10.03 6.93 -0.44
C GLU A 89 -9.10 5.77 -0.84
N GLY A 90 -7.81 6.04 -1.04
CA GLY A 90 -6.81 4.99 -1.30
C GLY A 90 -6.67 4.00 -0.14
N ASN A 91 -6.66 4.51 1.10
CA ASN A 91 -6.64 3.68 2.30
C ASN A 91 -7.94 2.89 2.49
N ALA A 92 -9.09 3.44 2.09
CA ALA A 92 -10.36 2.72 2.14
C ALA A 92 -10.35 1.47 1.23
N VAL A 93 -9.73 1.55 0.04
CA VAL A 93 -9.54 0.38 -0.84
C VAL A 93 -8.66 -0.68 -0.16
N VAL A 94 -7.55 -0.27 0.48
CA VAL A 94 -6.68 -1.19 1.21
C VAL A 94 -7.43 -1.87 2.34
N TYR A 95 -8.19 -1.10 3.13
CA TYR A 95 -9.01 -1.64 4.22
C TYR A 95 -9.99 -2.71 3.73
N GLN A 96 -10.74 -2.43 2.66
CA GLN A 96 -11.71 -3.37 2.10
C GLN A 96 -11.06 -4.68 1.62
N GLU A 97 -9.91 -4.60 0.94
CA GLU A 97 -9.21 -5.80 0.49
C GLU A 97 -8.60 -6.61 1.63
N VAL A 98 -8.06 -5.94 2.66
CA VAL A 98 -7.55 -6.61 3.87
C VAL A 98 -8.68 -7.30 4.61
N GLU A 99 -9.80 -6.62 4.83
CA GLU A 99 -10.96 -7.20 5.48
C GLU A 99 -11.50 -8.42 4.70
N ARG A 100 -11.59 -8.32 3.37
CA ARG A 100 -12.01 -9.42 2.50
C ARG A 100 -11.10 -10.65 2.67
N VAL A 101 -9.79 -10.47 2.57
CA VAL A 101 -8.82 -11.57 2.68
C VAL A 101 -8.83 -12.19 4.08
N LEU A 102 -8.94 -11.39 5.13
CA LEU A 102 -9.06 -11.91 6.50
C LEU A 102 -10.35 -12.72 6.70
N ARG A 103 -11.48 -12.26 6.13
CA ARG A 103 -12.74 -13.01 6.15
C ARG A 103 -12.62 -14.35 5.42
N GLU A 104 -12.02 -14.36 4.23
CA GLU A 104 -11.76 -15.59 3.46
C GLU A 104 -10.82 -16.57 4.19
N ALA A 105 -9.93 -16.04 5.02
CA ALA A 105 -9.04 -16.82 5.88
C ALA A 105 -9.66 -17.23 7.23
N TRP A 106 -10.96 -16.99 7.45
CA TRP A 106 -11.66 -17.27 8.72
C TRP A 106 -11.08 -16.52 9.92
N LEU A 107 -10.52 -15.33 9.68
CA LEU A 107 -9.96 -14.43 10.68
C LEU A 107 -10.62 -13.02 10.66
N PRO A 108 -11.96 -12.89 10.61
CA PRO A 108 -12.58 -11.57 10.66
C PRO A 108 -12.32 -10.89 12.00
N ALA A 109 -11.76 -9.68 11.96
CA ALA A 109 -11.44 -8.91 13.16
C ALA A 109 -12.64 -8.71 14.10
N SER A 110 -13.86 -8.66 13.57
CA SER A 110 -15.10 -8.52 14.36
C SER A 110 -15.46 -9.77 15.18
N GLU A 111 -14.91 -10.93 14.85
CA GLU A 111 -15.19 -12.20 15.54
C GLU A 111 -14.00 -12.69 16.36
N MET A 112 -12.85 -12.01 16.27
CA MET A 112 -11.68 -12.32 17.08
C MET A 112 -11.98 -11.99 18.55
N PRO A 113 -11.76 -12.93 19.48
CA PRO A 113 -11.91 -12.64 20.90
C PRO A 113 -10.86 -11.63 21.34
N ASN A 114 -11.22 -10.76 22.29
CA ASN A 114 -10.22 -9.92 22.93
C ASN A 114 -9.33 -10.80 23.81
N ASP A 115 -8.01 -10.62 23.72
CA ASP A 115 -7.05 -11.31 24.59
C ASP A 115 -7.27 -10.98 26.07
N PHE A 116 -7.83 -9.80 26.34
CA PHE A 116 -8.10 -9.28 27.68
C PHE A 116 -9.48 -8.63 27.79
N PRO A 117 -10.04 -8.51 29.01
CA PRO A 117 -11.29 -7.80 29.22
C PRO A 117 -11.25 -6.37 28.71
N HIS A 118 -12.40 -5.87 28.27
CA HIS A 118 -12.56 -4.46 27.92
C HIS A 118 -12.16 -3.57 29.11
N HIS A 119 -11.51 -2.43 28.84
CA HIS A 119 -10.95 -1.57 29.90
C HIS A 119 -12.00 -1.12 30.94
N SER A 120 -13.27 -1.00 30.56
CA SER A 120 -14.37 -0.67 31.48
C SER A 120 -14.66 -1.77 32.51
N LEU A 121 -14.15 -2.98 32.30
CA LEU A 121 -14.27 -4.14 33.18
C LEU A 121 -13.07 -4.28 34.12
N ILE A 122 -12.08 -3.40 34.01
CA ILE A 122 -10.91 -3.37 34.89
C ILE A 122 -11.27 -2.60 36.16
N ASP A 123 -11.26 -3.30 37.31
CA ASP A 123 -11.34 -2.63 38.60
C ASP A 123 -10.00 -1.94 38.89
N TRP A 124 -9.96 -0.61 38.80
CA TRP A 124 -8.74 0.15 39.03
C TRP A 124 -8.19 0.02 40.46
N LYS A 125 -9.02 -0.38 41.44
CA LYS A 125 -8.57 -0.62 42.81
C LYS A 125 -7.97 -2.02 42.99
N HIS A 126 -8.42 -2.96 42.17
CA HIS A 126 -8.02 -4.37 42.22
C HIS A 126 -7.82 -4.96 40.81
N PRO A 127 -6.91 -4.39 40.00
CA PRO A 127 -6.75 -4.80 38.60
C PRO A 127 -6.35 -6.28 38.49
N GLU A 128 -5.65 -6.82 39.47
CA GLU A 128 -5.26 -8.23 39.53
C GLU A 128 -6.45 -9.18 39.43
N LYS A 129 -7.64 -8.79 39.94
CA LYS A 129 -8.84 -9.64 39.87
C LYS A 129 -9.40 -9.75 38.47
N THR A 130 -9.18 -8.74 37.62
CA THR A 130 -9.65 -8.74 36.23
C THR A 130 -8.82 -9.69 35.35
N PHE A 131 -7.57 -9.97 35.71
CA PHE A 131 -6.64 -10.80 34.93
C PHE A 131 -6.40 -12.20 35.52
N GLN A 132 -7.02 -12.55 36.65
CA GLN A 132 -7.01 -13.92 37.18
C GLN A 132 -7.90 -14.80 36.28
N GLN A 133 -7.27 -15.51 35.35
CA GLN A 133 -7.91 -16.26 34.26
C GLN A 133 -8.98 -17.25 34.73
N GLN A 134 -10.15 -17.21 34.07
CA GLN A 134 -10.91 -18.43 33.77
C GLN A 134 -10.12 -19.16 32.69
N CYS A 135 -9.57 -20.34 33.01
CA CYS A 135 -9.06 -21.25 31.99
C CYS A 135 -10.22 -21.64 31.07
N ILE A 136 -10.04 -21.45 29.76
CA ILE A 136 -10.89 -22.05 28.73
C ILE A 136 -10.35 -23.45 28.42
#